data_AF-W6U765-F1
#
_entry.id   AF-W6U765-F1
#
_cell.length_a   1.000
_cell.length_b   1.000
_cell.length_c   1.000
_cell.angle_alpha   90.00
_cell.angle_beta   90.00
_cell.angle_gamma   90.00
#
_symmetry.space_group_name_H-M   'P 1'
#
loop_
_entity.id
_entity.type
_entity.pdbx_description
1 polymer ?
#
loop_
_entity_poly.entity_id
_entity_poly.type
_entity_poly.pdbx_seq_one_letter_code
_entity_poly.pdbx_strand_id
1 'polypeptide(L)'
;MGNRPQREHKPLFEYSGKYEQTVRTIDLIRKIFNNALKQRLWVFEPSVKRWFSPEEFMEMYERYDNLDPKWIEKIEVRDPMEGLEAADTQVESILARKAILTKKIIDYERFKQKSK
;
A
#
# COMPACT_ATOMS: atom_id res chain seq x y z
N MET A 1 26.99 40.39 55.95
CA MET A 1 26.21 40.48 54.70
C MET A 1 26.50 39.22 53.89
N GLY A 2 25.44 38.53 53.43
CA GLY A 2 25.54 37.16 52.93
C GLY A 2 26.14 37.07 51.54
N ASN A 3 27.11 36.16 51.37
CA ASN A 3 27.63 35.75 50.08
C ASN A 3 26.93 34.46 49.64
N ARG A 4 26.04 34.55 48.65
CA ARG A 4 25.60 33.44 47.79
C ARG A 4 25.30 33.96 46.37
N PRO A 5 25.45 33.11 45.33
CA PRO A 5 26.24 33.41 44.14
C PRO A 5 25.40 33.69 42.89
N GLN A 6 25.97 34.36 41.88
CA GLN A 6 25.44 34.28 40.51
C GLN A 6 25.98 33.00 39.85
N ARG A 7 25.07 32.04 39.62
CA ARG A 7 25.34 30.87 38.79
C ARG A 7 25.49 31.34 37.35
N GLU A 8 26.65 31.12 36.74
CA GLU A 8 26.79 31.24 35.29
C GLU A 8 25.80 30.27 34.64
N HIS A 9 24.88 30.83 33.85
CA HIS A 9 23.90 30.07 33.09
C HIS A 9 24.62 29.48 31.86
N LYS A 10 25.31 28.35 32.04
CA LYS A 10 25.71 27.54 30.88
C LYS A 10 24.42 27.03 30.22
N PRO A 11 24.24 27.22 28.91
CA PRO A 11 23.03 26.79 28.23
C PRO A 11 22.88 25.28 28.43
N LEU A 12 21.64 24.85 28.69
CA LEU A 12 21.33 23.44 28.98
C LEU A 12 21.66 22.50 27.82
N PHE A 13 21.88 23.03 26.61
CA PHE A 13 22.36 22.27 25.46
C PHE A 13 23.14 23.17 24.48
N GLU A 14 24.36 22.77 24.12
CA GLU A 14 24.91 23.08 22.79
C GLU A 14 24.30 22.06 21.81
N TYR A 15 23.19 22.41 21.17
CA TYR A 15 22.60 21.57 20.13
C TYR A 15 23.38 21.74 18.81
N SER A 16 24.56 21.14 18.74
CA SER A 16 25.22 20.81 17.48
C SER A 16 24.69 19.48 16.96
N GLY A 17 23.39 19.43 16.68
CA GLY A 17 22.73 18.25 16.12
C GLY A 17 22.01 18.65 14.85
N LYS A 18 22.51 18.18 13.71
CA LYS A 18 21.79 18.22 12.44
C LYS A 18 20.44 17.51 12.66
N TYR A 19 19.36 18.27 12.85
CA TYR A 19 18.01 17.74 12.74
C TYR A 19 17.77 17.46 11.26
N GLU A 20 18.22 16.29 10.78
CA GLU A 20 17.58 15.68 9.62
C GLU A 20 16.14 15.42 10.03
N GLN A 21 15.25 16.31 9.61
CA GLN A 21 13.83 16.25 9.89
C GLN A 21 13.29 14.99 9.20
N THR A 22 13.30 13.86 9.92
CA THR A 22 12.78 12.59 9.43
C THR A 22 11.29 12.80 9.23
N VAL A 23 10.85 12.84 7.98
CA VAL A 23 9.43 13.01 7.63
C VAL A 23 8.67 11.89 8.33
N ARG A 24 7.69 12.25 9.17
CA ARG A 24 6.90 11.22 9.85
C ARG A 24 6.08 10.47 8.81
N THR A 25 6.06 9.15 8.96
CA THR A 25 5.34 8.22 8.09
C THR A 25 3.85 8.59 7.98
N ILE A 26 3.25 9.02 9.09
CA ILE A 26 1.87 9.51 9.12
C ILE A 26 1.62 10.72 8.21
N ASP A 27 2.59 11.61 8.05
CA ASP A 27 2.47 12.79 7.18
C ASP A 27 2.49 12.36 5.70
N LEU A 28 3.22 11.30 5.36
CA LEU A 28 3.20 10.68 4.03
C LEU A 28 1.88 9.95 3.76
N ILE A 29 1.36 9.19 4.73
CA ILE A 29 0.04 8.53 4.63
C ILE A 29 -1.06 9.56 4.39
N ARG A 30 -1.09 10.64 5.18
CA ARG A 30 -2.04 11.75 4.99
C ARG A 30 -1.91 12.41 3.62
N LYS A 31 -0.69 12.53 3.10
CA LYS A 31 -0.46 13.07 1.75
C LYS A 31 -1.06 12.16 0.68
N ILE A 32 -0.88 10.84 0.77
CA ILE A 32 -1.48 9.86 -0.15
C ILE A 32 -3.01 9.94 -0.08
N PHE A 33 -3.57 9.91 1.14
CA PHE A 33 -5.01 10.03 1.38
C PHE A 33 -5.62 11.29 0.74
N ASN A 34 -5.07 12.45 1.07
CA ASN A 34 -5.57 13.72 0.55
C ASN A 34 -5.43 13.82 -0.96
N ASN A 35 -4.36 13.25 -1.53
CA ASN A 35 -4.16 13.20 -2.96
C ASN A 35 -5.22 12.34 -3.65
N ALA A 36 -5.49 11.15 -3.12
CA ALA A 36 -6.51 10.24 -3.63
C ALA A 36 -7.91 10.87 -3.56
N LEU A 37 -8.28 11.48 -2.43
CA LEU A 37 -9.54 12.21 -2.28
C LEU A 37 -9.70 13.35 -3.30
N LYS A 38 -8.67 14.18 -3.43
CA LYS A 38 -8.70 15.35 -4.32
C LYS A 38 -8.89 14.92 -5.78
N GLN A 39 -8.26 13.83 -6.18
CA GLN A 39 -8.32 13.31 -7.54
C GLN A 39 -9.51 12.37 -7.77
N ARG A 40 -10.27 12.01 -6.71
CA ARG A 40 -11.32 10.98 -6.73
C ARG A 40 -10.80 9.62 -7.23
N LEU A 41 -9.59 9.29 -6.81
CA LEU A 41 -8.89 8.04 -7.13
C LEU A 41 -8.77 7.17 -5.88
N TRP A 42 -8.36 5.91 -6.08
CA TRP A 42 -8.20 4.92 -5.03
C TRP A 42 -6.73 4.63 -4.78
N VAL A 43 -6.44 4.05 -3.62
CA VAL A 43 -5.09 3.66 -3.23
C VAL A 43 -4.86 2.21 -3.58
N PHE A 44 -3.78 1.93 -4.31
CA PHE A 44 -3.35 0.59 -4.65
C PHE A 44 -2.02 0.28 -3.97
N GLU A 45 -1.97 -0.84 -3.25
CA GLU A 45 -0.74 -1.38 -2.67
C GLU A 45 -0.19 -2.52 -3.56
N PRO A 46 0.87 -2.28 -4.34
CA PRO A 46 1.35 -3.26 -5.31
C PRO A 46 1.94 -4.53 -4.68
N SER A 47 2.53 -4.44 -3.48
CA SER A 47 3.15 -5.56 -2.77
C SER A 47 2.19 -6.71 -2.50
N VAL A 48 0.94 -6.38 -2.17
CA VAL A 48 -0.11 -7.36 -1.85
C VAL A 48 -1.24 -7.34 -2.88
N LYS A 49 -1.10 -6.53 -3.94
CA LYS A 49 -2.08 -6.33 -5.02
C LYS A 49 -3.47 -6.01 -4.50
N ARG A 50 -3.55 -5.11 -3.52
CA ARG A 50 -4.80 -4.75 -2.84
C ARG A 50 -5.19 -3.32 -3.15
N TRP A 51 -6.48 -3.13 -3.36
CA TRP A 51 -7.12 -1.83 -3.49
C TRP A 51 -7.73 -1.41 -2.16
N PHE A 52 -7.68 -0.11 -1.91
CA PHE A 52 -8.32 0.55 -0.78
C PHE A 52 -9.02 1.81 -1.31
N SER A 53 -10.22 2.06 -0.80
CA SER A 53 -10.71 3.44 -0.80
C SER A 53 -9.75 4.33 0.01
N PRO A 54 -9.72 5.65 -0.24
CA PRO A 54 -8.91 6.56 0.57
C PRO A 54 -9.17 6.39 2.08
N GLU A 55 -10.44 6.28 2.47
CA GLU A 55 -10.87 6.12 3.87
C GLU A 55 -10.36 4.83 4.50
N GLU A 56 -10.53 3.68 3.82
CA GLU A 56 -10.01 2.38 4.30
C GLU A 56 -8.49 2.41 4.47
N PHE A 57 -7.77 3.07 3.53
CA PHE A 57 -6.32 3.20 3.62
C PHE A 57 -5.92 4.02 4.86
N MET A 58 -6.58 5.15 5.10
CA MET A 58 -6.29 5.98 6.27
C MET A 58 -6.62 5.24 7.57
N GLU A 59 -7.81 4.63 7.68
CA GLU A 59 -8.23 3.86 8.86
C GLU A 59 -7.24 2.73 9.19
N MET A 60 -6.75 2.04 8.15
CA MET A 60 -5.81 0.94 8.33
C MET A 60 -4.45 1.44 8.81
N TYR A 61 -3.92 2.54 8.26
CA TYR A 61 -2.52 2.91 8.46
C TYR A 61 -2.27 4.08 9.42
N GLU A 62 -3.30 4.82 9.84
CA GLU A 62 -3.15 6.02 10.68
C GLU A 62 -2.51 5.78 12.05
N ARG A 63 -2.60 4.54 12.56
CA ARG A 63 -2.14 4.17 13.91
C ARG A 63 -0.68 3.69 13.95
N TYR A 64 -0.03 3.57 12.79
CA TYR A 64 1.35 3.08 12.72
C TYR A 64 2.33 4.25 12.56
N ASP A 65 3.16 4.46 13.57
CA ASP A 65 4.14 5.56 13.56
C ASP A 65 5.47 5.20 12.86
N ASN A 66 5.71 3.91 12.59
CA ASN A 66 7.01 3.40 12.11
C ASN A 66 6.90 2.55 10.83
N LEU A 67 6.04 2.94 9.89
CA LEU A 67 5.95 2.30 8.58
C LEU A 67 7.24 2.51 7.78
N ASP A 68 7.65 1.52 6.98
CA ASP A 68 8.84 1.65 6.14
C ASP A 68 8.61 2.72 5.05
N PRO A 69 9.38 3.82 5.00
CA PRO A 69 9.23 4.84 3.96
C PRO A 69 9.34 4.29 2.54
N LYS A 70 10.17 3.26 2.31
CA LYS A 70 10.31 2.62 0.99
C LYS A 70 9.08 1.82 0.59
N TRP A 71 8.29 1.35 1.56
CA TRP A 71 6.99 0.75 1.28
C TRP A 71 5.98 1.83 0.90
N ILE A 72 5.94 2.95 1.65
CA ILE A 72 5.04 4.07 1.37
C ILE A 72 5.29 4.65 -0.03
N GLU A 73 6.55 4.76 -0.45
CA GLU A 73 6.94 5.23 -1.80
C GLU A 73 6.38 4.39 -2.95
N LYS A 74 6.06 3.11 -2.70
CA LYS A 74 5.50 2.20 -3.71
C LYS A 74 3.98 2.24 -3.78
N ILE A 75 3.32 2.93 -2.86
CA ILE A 75 1.87 3.05 -2.86
C ILE A 75 1.45 3.91 -4.04
N GLU A 76 0.52 3.38 -4.84
CA GLU A 76 0.01 4.03 -6.03
C GLU A 76 -1.37 4.65 -5.76
N VAL A 77 -1.67 5.76 -6.44
CA VAL A 77 -3.01 6.35 -6.46
C VAL A 77 -3.53 6.27 -7.88
N ARG A 78 -4.59 5.49 -8.11
CA ARG A 78 -5.03 5.06 -9.46
C ARG A 78 -6.55 5.02 -9.58
N ASP A 79 -7.03 4.98 -10.81
CA ASP A 79 -8.45 4.84 -11.09
C ASP A 79 -8.92 3.44 -10.67
N PRO A 80 -9.91 3.32 -9.76
CA PRO A 80 -10.46 2.01 -9.38
C PRO A 80 -11.05 1.24 -10.56
N MET A 81 -11.46 1.90 -11.65
CA MET A 81 -11.95 1.25 -12.86
C MET A 81 -10.86 0.39 -13.51
N GLU A 82 -9.60 0.83 -13.51
CA GLU A 82 -8.47 0.01 -13.98
C GLU A 82 -8.35 -1.29 -13.17
N GLY A 83 -8.65 -1.21 -11.86
CA GLY A 83 -8.67 -2.36 -10.96
C GLY A 83 -9.74 -3.38 -11.33
N LEU A 84 -10.95 -2.91 -11.67
CA LEU A 84 -12.06 -3.75 -12.12
C LEU A 84 -11.74 -4.40 -13.47
N GLU A 85 -11.26 -3.65 -14.45
CA GLU A 85 -10.89 -4.15 -15.77
C GLU A 85 -9.79 -5.23 -15.69
N ALA A 86 -8.79 -5.01 -14.82
CA ALA A 86 -7.73 -5.98 -14.58
C ALA A 86 -8.26 -7.27 -13.92
N ALA A 87 -9.24 -7.16 -13.02
CA ALA A 87 -9.88 -8.31 -12.39
C ALA A 87 -10.70 -9.12 -13.41
N ASP A 88 -11.50 -8.44 -14.24
CA ASP A 88 -12.30 -9.07 -15.29
C ASP A 88 -11.43 -9.81 -16.29
N THR A 89 -10.34 -9.18 -16.75
CA THR A 89 -9.35 -9.80 -17.64
C THR A 89 -8.76 -11.09 -17.04
N GLN A 90 -8.46 -11.09 -15.74
CA GLN A 90 -7.96 -12.28 -15.05
C GLN A 90 -9.03 -13.38 -14.97
N VAL A 91 -10.28 -13.02 -14.66
CA VAL A 91 -11.41 -13.96 -14.61
C VAL A 91 -11.64 -14.59 -15.98
N GLU A 92 -11.68 -13.80 -17.04
CA GLU A 92 -11.83 -14.30 -18.42
C GLU A 92 -10.71 -15.28 -18.78
N SER A 93 -9.46 -14.95 -18.45
CA SER A 93 -8.31 -15.84 -18.65
C SER A 93 -8.44 -17.16 -17.88
N ILE A 94 -8.96 -17.13 -16.65
CA ILE A 94 -9.21 -18.34 -15.85
C ILE A 94 -10.32 -19.18 -16.51
N LEU A 95 -11.43 -18.56 -16.90
CA LEU A 95 -12.55 -19.24 -17.55
C LEU A 95 -12.16 -19.87 -18.88
N ALA A 96 -11.35 -19.19 -19.70
CA ALA A 96 -10.84 -19.72 -20.96
C ALA A 96 -9.96 -20.96 -20.73
N ARG A 97 -9.03 -20.91 -19.77
CA ARG A 97 -8.18 -22.06 -19.40
C ARG A 97 -8.99 -23.24 -18.88
N LYS A 98 -10.01 -22.96 -18.06
CA LYS A 98 -10.95 -23.98 -17.57
C LYS A 98 -11.68 -24.66 -18.73
N ALA A 99 -12.21 -23.90 -19.68
CA ALA A 99 -12.92 -24.45 -20.84
C ALA A 99 -12.02 -25.38 -21.69
N ILE A 100 -10.77 -24.96 -21.93
CA ILE A 100 -9.78 -25.79 -22.64
C ILE A 100 -9.52 -27.11 -21.90
N LEU A 101 -9.34 -27.05 -20.58
CA LEU A 101 -9.12 -28.24 -19.76
C LEU A 101 -10.34 -29.17 -19.79
N THR A 102 -11.54 -28.63 -19.65
CA THR A 102 -12.80 -29.40 -19.73
C THR A 102 -12.90 -30.14 -21.07
N LYS A 103 -12.61 -29.46 -22.19
CA LYS A 103 -12.61 -30.11 -23.51
C LYS A 103 -11.61 -31.28 -23.56
N LYS A 104 -10.37 -31.06 -23.11
CA LYS A 104 -9.34 -32.11 -23.08
C LYS A 104 -9.78 -33.35 -22.29
N ILE A 105 -10.42 -33.16 -21.13
CA ILE A 105 -10.93 -34.25 -20.29
C ILE A 105 -12.04 -35.02 -21.03
N ILE A 106 -13.01 -34.32 -21.61
CA ILE A 106 -14.11 -34.96 -22.35
C ILE A 106 -13.58 -35.77 -23.53
N ASP A 107 -12.65 -35.19 -24.30
CA ASP A 107 -12.07 -35.85 -25.47
C ASP A 107 -11.28 -37.11 -25.06
N TYR A 108 -10.52 -37.03 -23.96
CA TYR A 108 -9.81 -38.19 -23.40
C TYR A 108 -10.75 -39.31 -22.97
N GLU A 109 -11.82 -39.00 -22.23
CA GLU A 109 -12.78 -40.01 -21.77
C GLU A 109 -13.55 -40.64 -22.94
N ARG A 110 -13.91 -39.85 -23.96
CA ARG A 110 -14.52 -40.38 -25.20
C ARG A 110 -13.59 -41.34 -25.94
N PHE A 111 -12.30 -40.99 -26.04
CA PHE A 111 -11.30 -41.86 -26.67
C PHE A 111 -11.15 -43.17 -25.91
N LYS A 112 -11.07 -43.10 -24.56
CA LYS A 112 -10.98 -44.28 -23.69
C LYS A 112 -12.18 -45.22 -23.82
N GLN A 113 -13.39 -44.69 -23.99
CA GLN A 113 -14.59 -45.49 -24.19
C GLN A 113 -14.63 -46.21 -25.55
N LYS A 114 -14.05 -45.62 -26.61
CA LYS A 114 -13.98 -46.22 -27.95
C LYS A 114 -12.91 -47.32 -28.07
N SER A 115 -11.90 -47.30 -27.19
CA SER A 115 -10.81 -48.28 -27.16
C SER A 115 -11.08 -49.48 -26.24
N LYS A 116 -12.29 -49.60 -25.70
CA LYS A 116 -12.81 -50.76 -24.96
C LYS A 116 -13.83 -51.50 -25.81
#